data_AF-R9LMP4-F1
#
_entry.id   AF-R9LMP4-F1
#
_cell.length_a   1.000
_cell.length_b   1.000
_cell.length_c   1.000
_cell.angle_alpha   90.00
_cell.angle_beta   90.00
_cell.angle_gamma   90.00
#
_symmetry.space_group_name_H-M   'P 1'
#
loop_
_entity.id
_entity.type
_entity.pdbx_description
1 polymer ?
#
loop_
_entity_poly.entity_id
_entity_poly.type
_entity_poly.pdbx_seq_one_letter_code
_entity_poly.pdbx_strand_id
1 'polypeptide(L)'
;MKLGIKEVELFLELYPFAKDYKNSYSETLESRIVIQVDRWLAMLEYDEKEIVTERCFHHKTFDHIAATLGYAYHSSAYRKYTYALKKMKKAGMTPCGESF
;
A
#
# COMPACT_ATOMS: atom_id res chain seq x y z
N MET A 1 11.97 1.10 -16.96
CA MET A 1 10.59 1.58 -17.19
C MET A 1 10.59 3.06 -16.81
N LYS A 2 10.30 3.98 -17.74
CA LYS A 2 10.21 5.42 -17.45
C LYS A 2 8.73 5.75 -17.29
N LEU A 3 8.33 6.24 -16.12
CA LEU A 3 6.99 6.79 -15.92
C LEU A 3 6.89 8.12 -16.68
N GLY A 4 5.77 8.33 -17.34
CA GLY A 4 5.42 9.56 -18.03
C GLY A 4 5.15 10.70 -17.05
N ILE A 5 5.37 11.93 -17.48
CA ILE A 5 5.23 13.15 -16.66
C ILE A 5 3.86 13.23 -15.96
N LYS A 6 2.78 12.81 -16.65
CA LYS A 6 1.42 12.79 -16.10
C LYS A 6 1.22 11.77 -14.97
N GLU A 7 1.92 10.64 -15.03
CA GLU A 7 1.83 9.59 -14.01
C GLU A 7 2.57 10.05 -12.74
N VAL A 8 3.66 10.79 -12.91
CA VAL A 8 4.39 11.44 -11.81
C VAL A 8 3.54 12.55 -11.16
N GLU A 9 2.87 13.37 -11.96
CA GLU A 9 1.95 14.42 -11.44
C GLU A 9 0.80 13.81 -10.65
N LEU A 10 0.12 12.79 -11.21
CA LEU A 10 -0.95 12.07 -10.51
C LEU A 10 -0.43 11.44 -9.20
N PHE A 11 0.79 10.91 -9.21
CA PHE A 11 1.40 10.33 -8.02
C PHE A 11 1.67 11.39 -6.95
N LEU A 12 2.21 12.54 -7.32
CA LEU A 12 2.45 13.65 -6.39
C LEU A 12 1.16 14.25 -5.84
N GLU A 13 0.06 14.21 -6.60
CA GLU A 13 -1.28 14.58 -6.13
C GLU A 13 -1.85 13.57 -5.12
N LEU A 14 -1.71 12.27 -5.40
CA LEU A 14 -2.17 11.20 -4.51
C LEU A 14 -1.33 11.08 -3.23
N TYR A 15 -0.06 11.52 -3.29
CA TYR A 15 0.89 11.44 -2.20
C TYR A 15 1.58 12.79 -1.95
N PRO A 16 0.88 13.79 -1.37
CA PRO A 16 1.37 15.15 -1.23
C PRO A 16 2.68 15.27 -0.43
N PHE A 17 2.98 14.30 0.44
CA PHE A 17 4.25 14.24 1.19
C PHE A 17 5.48 14.05 0.30
N ALA A 18 5.31 13.62 -0.96
CA ALA A 18 6.38 13.45 -1.93
C ALA A 18 6.86 14.78 -2.55
N LYS A 19 6.18 15.90 -2.28
CA LYS A 19 6.43 17.20 -2.92
C LYS A 19 7.65 17.95 -2.36
N ASP A 20 8.03 17.73 -1.10
CA ASP A 20 9.02 18.55 -0.38
C ASP A 20 10.49 18.10 -0.53
N TYR A 21 10.79 16.99 -1.19
CA TYR A 21 12.05 16.27 -0.97
C TYR A 21 13.08 16.36 -2.12
N LYS A 22 13.23 17.55 -2.71
CA LYS A 22 14.00 17.79 -3.95
C LYS A 22 15.55 17.78 -3.82
N ASN A 23 16.15 17.52 -2.65
CA ASN A 23 17.61 17.67 -2.47
C ASN A 23 18.27 16.47 -1.76
N SER A 24 18.79 15.49 -2.52
CA SER A 24 20.05 14.73 -2.29
C SER A 24 20.12 13.48 -3.18
N TYR A 25 21.32 13.14 -3.64
CA TYR A 25 21.65 12.54 -4.94
C TYR A 25 21.69 10.99 -4.99
N SER A 26 20.69 10.26 -4.47
CA SER A 26 20.61 8.79 -4.74
C SER A 26 19.21 8.24 -5.03
N GLU A 27 18.23 9.12 -5.21
CA GLU A 27 16.87 8.81 -4.80
C GLU A 27 15.85 9.23 -5.87
N THR A 28 15.71 8.40 -6.91
CA THR A 28 14.54 8.46 -7.81
C THR A 28 13.25 8.44 -6.96
N LEU A 29 12.22 9.17 -7.38
CA LEU A 29 10.94 9.19 -6.66
C LEU A 29 10.45 7.76 -6.40
N GLU A 30 10.62 6.88 -7.38
CA GLU A 30 10.34 5.45 -7.35
C GLU A 30 11.03 4.72 -6.20
N SER A 31 12.34 4.92 -6.00
CA SER A 31 13.07 4.25 -4.91
C SER A 31 12.63 4.73 -3.53
N ARG A 32 12.26 6.00 -3.39
CA ARG A 32 11.72 6.55 -2.13
C ARG A 32 10.34 5.98 -1.80
N ILE A 33 9.48 5.80 -2.81
CA ILE A 33 8.17 5.17 -2.65
C ILE A 33 8.32 3.74 -2.16
N VAL A 34 9.20 2.95 -2.79
CA VAL A 34 9.46 1.56 -2.41
C VAL A 34 9.91 1.48 -0.94
N ILE A 35 10.88 2.32 -0.54
CA ILE A 35 11.36 2.37 0.86
C ILE A 35 10.22 2.68 1.83
N GLN A 36 9.35 3.63 1.46
CA GLN A 36 8.24 4.02 2.34
C GLN A 36 7.17 2.92 2.44
N VAL A 37 6.85 2.25 1.34
CA VAL A 37 5.95 1.10 1.30
C VAL A 37 6.52 -0.05 2.13
N ASP A 38 7.81 -0.36 1.98
CA ASP A 38 8.48 -1.40 2.76
C ASP A 38 8.42 -1.13 4.26
N ARG A 39 8.61 0.13 4.67
CA ARG A 39 8.46 0.54 6.08
C ARG A 39 7.04 0.29 6.59
N TRP A 40 6.01 0.62 5.83
CA TRP A 40 4.63 0.36 6.26
C TRP A 40 4.33 -1.14 6.35
N LEU A 41 4.79 -1.93 5.37
CA LEU A 41 4.61 -3.37 5.37
C LEU A 41 5.39 -4.07 6.49
N ALA A 42 6.54 -3.52 6.92
CA ALA A 42 7.33 -4.06 8.02
C ALA A 42 6.66 -3.94 9.40
N MET A 43 5.63 -3.10 9.55
CA MET A 43 4.87 -2.97 10.80
C MET A 43 3.70 -3.96 10.90
N LEU A 44 3.38 -4.65 9.81
CA LEU A 44 2.26 -5.58 9.74
C LEU A 44 2.70 -6.98 10.17
N GLU A 45 1.77 -7.71 10.78
CA GLU A 45 1.94 -9.15 10.99
C GLU A 45 1.99 -9.89 9.66
N TYR A 46 2.50 -11.12 9.66
CA TYR A 46 2.64 -11.93 8.44
C TYR A 46 1.32 -12.02 7.65
N ASP A 47 0.21 -12.34 8.32
CA ASP A 47 -1.09 -12.47 7.68
C ASP A 47 -1.65 -11.12 7.16
N GLU A 48 -1.47 -10.05 7.93
CA GLU A 48 -1.83 -8.69 7.54
C GLU A 48 -1.07 -8.24 6.29
N LYS A 49 0.23 -8.51 6.24
CA LYS A 49 1.10 -8.19 5.12
C LYS A 49 0.63 -8.89 3.87
N GLU A 50 0.35 -10.19 3.95
CA GLU A 50 -0.08 -11.00 2.80
C GLU A 50 -1.46 -10.55 2.28
N ILE A 51 -2.41 -10.25 3.17
CA ILE A 51 -3.71 -9.69 2.79
C ILE A 51 -3.56 -8.35 2.06
N VAL A 52 -2.72 -7.45 2.57
CA VAL A 52 -2.46 -6.14 1.93
C VAL A 52 -1.75 -6.33 0.59
N THR A 53 -0.77 -7.22 0.51
CA THR A 53 -0.07 -7.54 -0.74
C THR A 53 -1.04 -8.01 -1.82
N GLU A 54 -1.83 -9.03 -1.51
CA GLU A 54 -2.80 -9.60 -2.45
C GLU A 54 -3.89 -8.61 -2.85
N ARG A 55 -4.36 -7.77 -1.91
CA ARG A 55 -5.42 -6.82 -2.19
C ARG A 55 -4.94 -5.59 -2.98
N CYS A 56 -3.81 -5.01 -2.59
CA CYS A 56 -3.35 -3.72 -3.10
C CYS A 56 -2.47 -3.84 -4.35
N PHE A 57 -1.68 -4.91 -4.46
CA PHE A 57 -0.72 -5.08 -5.56
C PHE A 57 -1.17 -6.12 -6.57
N HIS A 58 -1.86 -7.18 -6.14
CA HIS A 58 -2.38 -8.23 -7.03
C HIS A 58 -3.87 -8.11 -7.34
N HIS A 59 -4.55 -7.12 -6.76
CA HIS A 59 -5.97 -6.80 -6.97
C HIS A 59 -6.92 -8.00 -6.76
N LYS A 60 -6.60 -8.91 -5.85
CA LYS A 60 -7.44 -10.07 -5.55
C LYS A 60 -8.70 -9.70 -4.76
N THR A 61 -9.75 -10.50 -4.92
CA THR A 61 -10.98 -10.37 -4.13
C THR A 61 -10.78 -10.94 -2.72
N PHE A 62 -11.58 -10.49 -1.75
CA PHE A 62 -11.51 -11.03 -0.40
C PHE A 62 -11.91 -12.50 -0.32
N ASP A 63 -12.75 -13.00 -1.24
CA ASP A 63 -13.06 -14.43 -1.34
C ASP A 63 -11.80 -15.23 -1.72
N HIS A 64 -11.05 -14.75 -2.72
CA HIS A 64 -9.78 -15.39 -3.12
C HIS A 64 -8.76 -15.37 -1.99
N ILE A 65 -8.58 -14.20 -1.35
CA ILE A 65 -7.64 -14.05 -0.23
C ILE A 65 -8.03 -14.95 0.93
N ALA A 66 -9.32 -15.04 1.26
CA ALA A 66 -9.81 -15.91 2.31
C ALA A 66 -9.53 -17.39 2.01
N ALA A 67 -9.78 -17.83 0.78
CA ALA A 67 -9.48 -19.20 0.36
C ALA A 67 -7.98 -19.52 0.44
N THR A 68 -7.11 -18.62 -0.03
CA THR A 68 -5.65 -18.80 -0.03
C THR A 68 -5.07 -18.85 1.39
N LEU A 69 -5.57 -17.99 2.29
CA LEU A 69 -5.07 -17.89 3.67
C LEU A 69 -5.82 -18.80 4.67
N GLY A 70 -6.76 -19.61 4.19
CA GLY A 70 -7.53 -20.54 5.03
C GLY A 70 -8.54 -19.87 5.97
N TYR A 71 -8.99 -18.65 5.68
CA TYR A 71 -10.10 -18.04 6.42
C TYR A 71 -11.43 -18.65 5.99
N ALA A 72 -12.28 -18.98 6.97
CA ALA A 72 -13.60 -19.54 6.71
C ALA A 72 -14.54 -18.62 5.91
N TYR A 73 -14.35 -17.30 5.98
CA TYR A 73 -15.21 -16.30 5.34
C TYR A 73 -14.40 -15.12 4.81
N HIS A 74 -14.81 -14.53 3.68
CA HIS A 74 -14.20 -13.31 3.13
C HIS A 74 -14.27 -12.13 4.11
N SER A 75 -15.31 -12.11 4.97
CA SER A 75 -15.50 -11.06 5.97
C SER A 75 -14.39 -11.06 7.03
N SER A 76 -13.78 -12.22 7.31
CA SER A 76 -12.60 -12.32 8.18
C SER A 76 -11.39 -11.65 7.54
N ALA A 77 -11.10 -11.96 6.27
CA ALA A 77 -10.03 -11.34 5.50
C ALA A 77 -10.25 -9.81 5.38
N TYR A 78 -11.49 -9.38 5.11
CA TYR A 78 -11.85 -7.97 5.04
C TYR A 78 -11.61 -7.23 6.38
N ARG A 79 -12.05 -7.79 7.51
CA ARG A 79 -11.82 -7.18 8.83
C ARG A 79 -10.33 -7.04 9.11
N LYS A 80 -9.55 -8.08 8.84
CA LYS A 80 -8.09 -8.05 9.04
C LYS A 80 -7.42 -7.01 8.12
N TYR A 81 -7.85 -6.91 6.85
CA TYR A 81 -7.43 -5.86 5.93
C TYR A 81 -7.70 -4.45 6.48
N THR A 82 -8.94 -4.18 6.93
CA THR A 82 -9.29 -2.85 7.48
C THR A 82 -8.49 -2.52 8.73
N TYR A 83 -8.13 -3.52 9.54
CA TYR A 83 -7.28 -3.33 10.71
C TYR A 83 -5.82 -3.01 10.32
N ALA A 84 -5.27 -3.73 9.33
CA ALA A 84 -3.95 -3.45 8.77
C ALA A 84 -3.87 -2.03 8.20
N LEU A 85 -4.88 -1.60 7.42
CA LEU A 85 -4.94 -0.23 6.91
C LEU A 85 -5.00 0.82 8.02
N LYS A 86 -5.73 0.56 9.12
CA LYS A 86 -5.74 1.47 10.28
C LYS A 86 -4.38 1.57 10.95
N LYS A 87 -3.63 0.47 11.06
CA LYS A 87 -2.24 0.49 11.57
C LYS A 87 -1.35 1.34 10.67
N MET A 88 -1.41 1.12 9.36
CA MET A 88 -0.61 1.87 8.39
C MET A 88 -0.99 3.36 8.36
N LYS A 89 -2.28 3.69 8.44
CA LYS A 89 -2.78 5.08 8.49
C LYS A 89 -2.26 5.84 9.70
N LYS A 90 -2.19 5.19 10.87
CA LYS A 90 -1.56 5.77 12.07
C LYS A 90 -0.06 6.08 11.86
N ALA A 91 0.62 5.37 10.97
CA ALA A 91 2.01 5.62 10.60
C ALA A 91 2.16 6.56 9.39
N GLY A 92 1.09 7.26 8.98
CA GLY A 92 1.13 8.22 7.88
C GLY A 92 0.94 7.63 6.48
N MET A 93 0.47 6.39 6.35
CA MET A 93 0.08 5.84 5.04
C MET A 93 -1.25 6.39 4.56
N THR A 94 -1.33 6.71 3.27
CA THR A 94 -2.60 6.80 2.51
C THR A 94 -2.99 5.40 2.01
N PRO A 95 -4.11 4.81 2.48
CA PRO A 95 -4.52 3.46 2.07
C PRO A 95 -4.71 3.34 0.56
N CYS A 96 -4.28 2.23 -0.03
CA CYS A 96 -4.68 1.88 -1.40
C CYS A 96 -6.21 1.66 -1.42
N GLY A 97 -6.93 2.54 -2.11
CA GLY A 97 -8.36 2.37 -2.40
C GLY A 97 -9.34 3.27 -1.63
N GLU A 98 -8.90 4.32 -0.92
CA GLU A 98 -9.79 5.46 -0.61
C GLU A 98 -9.90 6.36 -1.87
N SER A 99 -10.42 5.81 -2.98
CA SER A 99 -10.90 6.58 -4.11
C SER A 99 -12.43 6.47 -4.09
N PHE A 100 -13.09 7.61 -3.96
CA PHE A 100 -14.55 7.78 -3.96
C PHE A 100 -15.22 7.15 -5.16
#